data_AF-A0A0K0DKW1-F1
#
_entry.id   AF-A0A0K0DKW1-F1
#
_cell.length_a   1.000
_cell.length_b   1.000
_cell.length_c   1.000
_cell.angle_alpha   90.00
_cell.angle_beta   90.00
_cell.angle_gamma   90.00
#
_symmetry.space_group_name_H-M   'P 1'
#
loop_
_entity.id
_entity.type
_entity.pdbx_description
1 polymer ?
#
loop_
_entity_poly.entity_id
_entity_poly.type
_entity_poly.pdbx_seq_one_letter_code
_entity_poly.pdbx_strand_id
1 'polypeptide(L)' 'MPILRKPLFVVNMSDPIYKFGDPNQEGENGKAVHINKTSLTPEQKKRYDLGFQNNAFNQYASDLISIHRTLPENADKE' A
#
# COMPACT_ATOMS: atom_id res chain seq x y z
N MET A 1 -33.03 -16.60 0.82
CA MET A 1 -31.66 -16.06 0.91
C MET A 1 -31.31 -15.41 -0.43
N PRO A 2 -30.95 -14.11 -0.48
CA PRO A 2 -30.45 -13.54 -1.73
C PRO A 2 -29.14 -14.23 -2.11
N ILE A 3 -29.00 -14.62 -3.37
CA ILE A 3 -27.78 -15.22 -3.91
C ILE A 3 -26.72 -14.12 -3.97
N LEU A 4 -25.73 -14.17 -3.09
CA LEU A 4 -24.59 -13.24 -3.10
C LEU A 4 -23.71 -13.60 -4.31
N ARG A 5 -23.80 -12.81 -5.39
CA ARG A 5 -22.91 -13.00 -6.54
C ARG A 5 -21.48 -12.67 -6.12
N LYS A 6 -20.55 -13.62 -6.29
CA LYS A 6 -19.13 -13.38 -6.04
C LYS A 6 -18.69 -12.19 -6.92
N PRO A 7 -18.09 -11.14 -6.35
CA PRO A 7 -17.61 -10.02 -7.15
C PRO A 7 -16.56 -10.54 -8.15
N LEU A 8 -16.71 -10.14 -9.41
CA LEU A 8 -15.70 -10.36 -10.44
C LEU A 8 -14.50 -9.48 -10.09
N PHE A 9 -13.48 -10.08 -9.48
CA PHE A 9 -12.17 -9.46 -9.35
C PHE A 9 -11.46 -9.55 -10.69
N VAL A 10 -11.49 -8.48 -11.48
CA VAL A 10 -10.64 -8.32 -12.65
C VAL A 10 -9.31 -7.77 -12.14
N VAL A 11 -8.28 -8.60 -12.11
CA VAL A 11 -6.92 -8.17 -11.75
C VAL A 11 -6.31 -7.50 -12.97
N ASN A 12 -6.10 -6.19 -12.90
CA ASN A 12 -5.32 -5.48 -13.90
C ASN A 12 -3.87 -5.39 -13.43
N MET A 13 -2.99 -6.18 -14.05
CA MET A 13 -1.56 -6.20 -13.73
C MET A 13 -0.85 -4.87 -13.98
N SER A 14 -1.46 -3.97 -14.75
CA SER A 14 -0.94 -2.62 -14.97
C SER A 14 -1.31 -1.62 -13.87
N ASP A 15 -2.15 -2.01 -12.90
CA ASP A 15 -2.48 -1.10 -11.80
C ASP A 15 -1.24 -0.87 -10.91
N PRO A 16 -1.05 0.37 -10.39
CA PRO A 16 0.12 0.71 -9.58
C PRO A 16 0.36 -0.21 -8.38
N ILE A 17 -0.71 -0.79 -7.81
CA ILE A 17 -0.65 -1.69 -6.67
C ILE A 17 0.07 -3.02 -6.96
N TYR A 18 0.16 -3.41 -8.25
CA TYR A 18 0.85 -4.63 -8.70
C TYR A 18 2.24 -4.36 -9.29
N LYS A 19 2.73 -3.10 -9.26
CA LYS A 19 4.10 -2.81 -9.70
C LYS A 19 5.11 -3.62 -8.89
N PHE A 20 6.10 -4.17 -9.58
CA PHE A 20 7.18 -4.94 -8.96
C PHE A 20 8.50 -4.66 -9.68
N GLY A 21 9.62 -4.81 -8.97
CA GLY A 21 10.96 -4.68 -9.52
C GLY A 21 11.49 -3.25 -9.69
N ASP A 22 10.73 -2.22 -9.31
CA ASP A 22 11.23 -0.85 -9.24
C ASP A 22 11.88 -0.60 -7.86
N PRO A 23 13.21 -0.46 -7.74
CA PRO A 23 13.88 -0.26 -6.45
C PRO A 23 13.56 1.08 -5.77
N ASN A 24 12.91 2.00 -6.49
CA ASN A 24 12.49 3.32 -6.02
C ASN A 24 11.00 3.39 -5.66
N GLN A 25 10.24 2.31 -5.84
CA GLN A 25 8.84 2.30 -5.41
C GLN A 25 8.73 2.38 -3.88
N GLU A 26 7.64 2.99 -3.42
CA GLU A 26 7.38 3.17 -1.99
C GLU A 26 7.35 1.82 -1.26
N GLY A 27 8.15 1.71 -0.19
CA GLY A 27 8.20 0.51 0.65
C GLY A 27 9.05 -0.64 0.12
N GLU A 28 9.70 -0.51 -1.04
CA GLU A 28 10.52 -1.58 -1.61
C GLU A 28 11.72 -1.94 -0.74
N ASN A 29 12.06 -3.23 -0.66
CA ASN A 29 13.04 -3.76 0.28
C ASN A 29 12.73 -3.40 1.75
N GLY A 30 11.46 -3.15 2.09
CA GLY A 30 11.04 -2.76 3.43
C GLY A 30 11.49 -1.37 3.86
N LYS A 31 11.88 -0.49 2.93
CA LYS A 31 12.22 0.91 3.22
C LYS A 31 11.03 1.65 3.84
N ALA A 32 11.28 2.57 4.76
CA ALA A 32 10.22 3.35 5.38
C ALA A 32 9.61 4.35 4.39
N VAL A 33 8.28 4.36 4.28
CA VAL A 33 7.52 5.36 3.52
C VAL A 33 7.22 6.54 4.43
N HIS A 34 7.92 7.66 4.21
CA HIS A 34 7.76 8.86 5.03
C HIS A 34 6.78 9.85 4.40
N ILE A 35 5.66 10.11 5.08
CA ILE A 35 4.62 11.02 4.59
C ILE A 35 4.77 12.38 5.27
N ASN A 36 5.21 13.39 4.51
CA ASN A 36 5.22 14.76 4.99
C ASN A 36 3.80 15.36 4.97
N LYS A 37 3.19 15.46 6.16
CA LYS A 37 1.81 15.97 6.33
C LYS A 37 1.61 17.40 5.85
N THR A 38 2.66 18.24 5.86
CA THR A 38 2.55 19.65 5.44
C THR A 38 2.56 19.80 3.92
N SER A 39 3.10 18.80 3.21
CA SER A 39 3.12 18.77 1.74
C SER A 39 1.89 18.08 1.14
N LEU A 40 1.00 17.51 1.96
CA LEU A 40 -0.21 16.86 1.48
C LEU A 40 -1.25 17.90 1.03
N THR A 41 -1.89 17.63 -0.10
CA THR A 41 -3.10 18.37 -0.47
C THR A 41 -4.22 18.11 0.55
N PRO A 42 -5.23 18.99 0.64
CA PRO A 42 -6.36 18.79 1.56
C PRO A 42 -7.05 17.42 1.39
N GLU A 43 -7.15 16.94 0.14
CA GLU A 43 -7.75 15.63 -0.15
C GLU A 43 -6.87 14.47 0.30
N GLN A 44 -5.56 14.54 0.07
CA GLN A 44 -4.63 13.52 0.54
C GLN A 44 -4.60 13.46 2.07
N LYS A 45 -4.59 14.62 2.74
CA LYS A 45 -4.66 14.70 4.20
C LYS A 45 -5.94 14.07 4.74
N LYS A 46 -7.08 14.29 4.08
CA LYS A 46 -8.34 13.64 4.45
C LYS A 46 -8.26 12.11 4.36
N ARG A 47 -7.65 11.57 3.29
CA ARG A 47 -7.44 10.11 3.15
C ARG A 47 -6.49 9.57 4.21
N TYR A 48 -5.42 10.29 4.50
CA TYR A 48 -4.49 9.96 5.58
C TYR A 48 -5.22 9.86 6.93
N ASP A 49 -5.95 10.91 7.32
CA ASP A 49 -6.64 10.96 8.62
C ASP A 49 -7.74 9.89 8.72
N LEU A 50 -8.53 9.69 7.66
CA LEU A 50 -9.59 8.67 7.62
C LEU A 50 -9.02 7.25 7.66
N GLY A 51 -7.89 7.01 6.99
CA GLY A 51 -7.20 5.72 7.00
C GLY A 51 -6.76 5.31 8.40
N PHE A 52 -6.23 6.26 9.18
CA PHE A 52 -5.90 6.03 10.58
C PHE A 52 -7.14 5.79 11.44
N GLN A 53 -8.20 6.59 11.25
CA GLN A 53 -9.45 6.43 12.00
C GLN A 53 -10.09 5.05 11.79
N ASN A 54 -10.09 4.54 10.56
CA ASN A 54 -10.76 3.29 10.20
C ASN A 54 -9.94 2.04 10.55
N ASN A 55 -8.61 2.13 10.55
CA ASN A 55 -7.75 0.94 10.62
C ASN A 55 -6.72 0.96 11.75
N ALA A 56 -6.61 2.07 12.50
CA ALA A 56 -5.57 2.29 13.53
C ALA A 56 -4.11 2.18 13.03
N PHE A 57 -3.89 2.24 11.71
CA PHE A 57 -2.58 2.34 11.07
C PHE A 57 -2.62 3.28 9.86
N ASN A 58 -1.46 3.58 9.28
CA ASN A 58 -1.34 4.45 8.12
C ASN A 58 -1.80 3.77 6.82
N GLN A 59 -3.12 3.67 6.61
CA GLN A 59 -3.65 3.10 5.37
C GLN A 59 -3.15 3.87 4.14
N TYR A 60 -3.05 5.20 4.22
CA TYR A 60 -2.56 6.01 3.10
C TYR A 60 -1.14 5.61 2.65
N ALA A 61 -0.23 5.32 3.59
CA ALA A 61 1.08 4.77 3.23
C ALA A 61 0.97 3.34 2.69
N SER A 62 0.11 2.50 3.27
CA SER A 62 -0.13 1.13 2.79
C SER A 62 -0.62 1.10 1.35
N ASP A 63 -1.51 2.03 0.97
CA ASP A 63 -2.07 2.12 -0.39
C ASP A 63 -1.02 2.54 -1.44
N LEU A 64 0.08 3.18 -1.02
CA LEU A 64 1.20 3.54 -1.89
C LEU A 64 2.17 2.36 -2.09
N ILE A 65 2.19 1.40 -1.16
CA ILE A 65 3.10 0.27 -1.16
C ILE A 65 2.53 -0.84 -2.03
N SER A 66 3.33 -1.36 -2.97
CA SER A 66 2.94 -2.52 -3.77
C SER A 66 2.63 -3.73 -2.91
N ILE A 67 1.59 -4.48 -3.27
CA ILE A 67 1.27 -5.76 -2.61
C ILE A 67 2.33 -6.84 -2.90
N HIS A 68 3.20 -6.60 -3.89
CA HIS A 68 4.31 -7.47 -4.29
C HIS A 68 5.68 -6.89 -3.95
N ARG A 69 5.78 -5.98 -2.97
CA ARG A 69 7.09 -5.46 -2.53
C ARG A 69 8.04 -6.58 -2.09
N THR A 70 9.33 -6.39 -2.34
CA THR A 70 10.35 -7.31 -1.82
C THR A 70 10.79 -6.93 -0.40
N LEU A 71 11.37 -7.88 0.32
CA LEU A 71 12.02 -7.68 1.62
C LEU A 71 13.44 -8.24 1.58
N PRO A 72 14.40 -7.65 2.31
CA PRO A 72 15.74 -8.19 2.41
C PRO A 72 15.73 -9.50 3.19
N GLU A 73 16.60 -10.42 2.79
CA GLU A 73 16.87 -11.64 3.55
C GLU A 73 17.72 -11.27 4.77
N ASN A 74 17.15 -11.37 5.97
CA ASN A 74 17.78 -10.97 7.24
C ASN A 74 17.91 -12.13 8.24
N ALA A 75 17.54 -13.35 7.83
CA ALA A 75 17.74 -14.53 8.65
C ALA A 75 19.22 -14.93 8.64
N ASP A 76 19.71 -15.41 9.78
CA ASP A 76 21.04 -15.99 9.87
C ASP A 76 21.12 -17.23 8.95
N LYS A 77 22.26 -17.38 8.26
CA LYS A 77 22.52 -18.56 7.44
C LYS A 77 22.98 -19.70 8.35
N GLU A 78 22.38 -20.87 8.17
CA GLU A 78 22.75 -22.10 8.86
C GLU A 78 24.18 -22.56 8.53
#